data_AF-A0A974HEC9-F1
#
_entry.id   AF-A0A974HEC9-F1
#
_cell.length_a   1.000
_cell.length_b   1.000
_cell.length_c   1.000
_cell.angle_alpha   90.00
_cell.angle_beta   90.00
_cell.angle_gamma   90.00
#
_symmetry.space_group_name_H-M   'P 1'
#
loop_
_entity.id
_entity.type
_entity.pdbx_description
1 polymer ?
#
loop_
_entity_poly.entity_id
_entity_poly.type
_entity_poly.pdbx_seq_one_letter_code
_entity_poly.pdbx_strand_id
1 'polypeptide(L)'
;MHICIPVTEELQDTLGCRFVLYSVYLEGFLLFKVRYKDLHLWNEQIHRVFGNGLPKFPPKHYLAMTKNMANERRLQLEQYLQQIVTDPVVTSSDIFMDYFRKLQMDTFNMPTVKLILRVYVPDGAAVELDVRTSDSAERVLEAALFRLGVSRELAEYFSLFITHKEAKGPFTVVKRIAAFELPFLTIWNLEDDQFQIEVRKWYINPSNDVMLMGSTEAIDILYLQAVQEFQMDWTRPTKDQEQKLQHCLKEENKLKFLELMKTVEYYGYLQIASCASDYPECDSEVNVWVGNNEMSCHFHSPGGHTEHLRLNIRDLICWNVSLLQPKKQEVMSPNHQHLEFKFEYQQGSSLKCITIRTEQAFLLSSCLKKMLSEYPVHRSKEELEIQVDRAQATYKFNIRPVQNGVHTKKQTLLKDKAEYCLIDDISDLNL
;
A
#
# COMPACT_ATOMS: atom_id res chain seq x y z
N MET A 1 4.15 0.84 -2.83
CA MET A 1 4.76 1.45 -1.62
C MET A 1 5.33 2.82 -1.93
N HIS A 2 4.80 3.82 -1.25
CA HIS A 2 5.25 5.21 -1.28
C HIS A 2 5.33 5.75 0.16
N ILE A 3 6.50 6.24 0.57
CA ILE A 3 6.73 6.85 1.88
C ILE A 3 6.76 8.37 1.71
N CYS A 4 6.09 9.06 2.62
CA CYS A 4 6.21 10.52 2.75
C CYS A 4 6.35 10.95 4.21
N ILE A 5 7.00 12.08 4.44
CA ILE A 5 7.15 12.72 5.75
C ILE A 5 6.61 14.15 5.65
N PRO A 6 5.27 14.32 5.62
CA PRO A 6 4.64 15.64 5.40
C PRO A 6 4.73 16.55 6.63
N VAL A 7 4.82 15.97 7.83
CA VAL A 7 4.74 16.70 9.10
C VAL A 7 5.98 16.45 9.95
N THR A 8 6.53 17.54 10.51
CA THR A 8 7.61 17.51 11.49
C THR A 8 7.26 18.40 12.69
N GLU A 9 7.44 17.88 13.90
CA GLU A 9 7.07 18.56 15.15
C GLU A 9 8.32 18.80 16.00
N GLU A 10 8.54 20.03 16.48
CA GLU A 10 9.59 20.33 17.45
C GLU A 10 9.05 20.12 18.87
N LEU A 11 9.62 19.16 19.60
CA LEU A 11 9.22 18.79 20.95
C LEU A 11 10.39 18.93 21.93
N GLN A 12 10.08 18.91 23.22
CA GLN A 12 11.08 18.84 24.30
C GLN A 12 10.91 17.54 25.07
N ASP A 13 12.02 16.91 25.43
CA ASP A 13 11.97 15.77 26.33
C ASP A 13 11.76 16.20 27.79
N THR A 14 11.63 15.23 28.69
CA THR A 14 11.45 15.48 30.14
C THR A 14 12.63 16.21 30.79
N LEU A 15 13.79 16.27 30.12
CA LEU A 15 14.99 16.98 30.55
C LEU A 15 15.12 18.36 29.88
N GLY A 16 14.13 18.78 29.07
CA GLY A 16 14.11 20.05 28.36
C GLY A 16 14.94 20.09 27.07
N CYS A 17 15.50 18.96 26.63
CA CYS A 17 16.24 18.90 25.36
C CYS A 17 15.27 18.88 24.17
N ARG A 18 15.49 19.79 23.23
CA ARG A 18 14.69 19.88 22.00
C ARG A 18 15.04 18.77 21.02
N PHE A 19 14.02 18.19 20.39
CA PHE A 19 14.17 17.24 19.31
C PHE A 19 13.07 17.42 18.25
N VAL A 20 13.32 16.89 17.06
CA VAL A 20 12.34 16.87 15.97
C VAL A 20 11.76 15.47 15.87
N LEU A 21 10.43 15.40 15.86
CA LEU A 21 9.65 14.20 15.58
C LEU A 21 9.20 14.23 14.11
N TYR A 22 9.44 13.14 13.39
CA TYR A 22 9.08 12.98 11.98
C TYR A 22 7.88 12.04 11.89
N SER A 23 6.77 12.51 11.33
CA SER A 23 5.58 11.68 11.08
C SER A 23 5.71 11.02 9.71
N VAL A 24 5.93 9.72 9.70
CA VAL A 24 6.16 8.92 8.49
C VAL A 24 4.85 8.27 8.07
N TYR A 25 4.46 8.51 6.83
CA TYR A 25 3.25 7.98 6.21
C TYR A 25 3.62 6.98 5.12
N LEU A 26 2.81 5.92 4.99
CA LEU A 26 2.90 4.93 3.93
C LEU A 26 1.59 4.92 3.14
N GLU A 27 1.67 5.29 1.86
CA GLU A 27 0.54 5.34 0.94
C GLU A 27 -0.63 6.19 1.47
N GLY A 28 -0.29 7.30 2.14
CA GLY A 28 -1.27 8.25 2.71
C GLY A 28 -1.65 7.96 4.16
N PHE A 29 -1.30 6.80 4.72
CA PHE A 29 -1.69 6.44 6.09
C PHE A 29 -0.52 6.65 7.04
N LEU A 30 -0.78 7.22 8.23
CA LEU A 30 0.26 7.38 9.25
C LEU A 30 0.77 5.99 9.63
N LEU A 31 2.06 5.75 9.38
CA LEU A 31 2.70 4.48 9.72
C LEU A 31 3.30 4.57 11.12
N PHE A 32 4.18 5.55 11.36
CA PHE A 32 4.74 5.81 12.68
C PHE A 32 5.32 7.21 12.80
N LYS A 33 5.59 7.64 14.03
CA LYS A 33 6.37 8.82 14.38
C LYS A 33 7.73 8.40 14.93
N VAL A 34 8.80 9.06 14.52
CA VAL A 34 10.16 8.69 14.95
C VAL A 34 11.09 9.89 15.03
N ARG A 35 12.08 9.85 15.93
CA ARG A 35 13.14 10.87 16.01
C ARG A 35 14.32 10.47 15.15
N TYR A 36 15.03 11.46 14.62
CA TYR A 36 16.26 11.23 13.85
C TYR A 36 17.28 10.32 14.60
N LYS A 37 17.45 10.53 15.91
CA LYS A 37 18.39 9.73 16.73
C LYS A 37 18.04 8.24 16.74
N ASP A 38 16.76 7.91 16.83
CA ASP A 38 16.30 6.52 16.90
C ASP A 38 16.48 5.85 15.53
N LEU A 39 16.08 6.54 14.44
CA LEU A 39 16.35 6.07 13.07
C LEU A 39 17.84 5.90 12.79
N HIS A 40 18.69 6.80 13.27
CA HIS A 40 20.14 6.69 13.10
C HIS A 40 20.70 5.47 13.83
N LEU A 41 20.23 5.19 15.06
CA LEU A 41 20.67 4.02 15.82
C LEU A 41 20.25 2.73 15.11
N TRP A 42 19.02 2.66 14.63
CA TRP A 42 18.56 1.53 13.85
C TRP A 42 19.33 1.37 12.53
N ASN A 43 19.63 2.49 11.85
CA ASN A 43 20.47 2.51 10.66
C ASN A 43 21.83 1.84 10.90
N GLU A 44 22.49 2.11 12.04
CA GLU A 44 23.74 1.45 12.40
C GLU A 44 23.58 -0.05 12.62
N GLN A 45 22.44 -0.49 13.14
CA GLN A 45 22.15 -1.92 13.35
C GLN A 45 21.90 -2.63 12.02
N ILE A 46 21.08 -2.06 11.14
CA ILE A 46 20.75 -2.68 9.85
C ILE A 46 21.95 -2.72 8.90
N HIS A 47 22.83 -1.70 8.92
CA HIS A 47 24.08 -1.72 8.17
C HIS A 47 25.06 -2.81 8.64
N ARG A 48 24.97 -3.27 9.89
CA ARG A 48 25.77 -4.43 10.35
C ARG A 48 25.30 -5.75 9.74
N VAL A 49 24.03 -5.84 9.36
CA VAL A 49 23.41 -7.05 8.78
C VAL A 49 23.57 -7.05 7.26
N PHE A 50 23.24 -5.95 6.59
CA PHE A 50 23.20 -5.89 5.12
C PHE A 50 24.42 -5.20 4.49
N GLY A 51 25.30 -4.59 5.30
CA GLY A 51 26.52 -3.97 4.83
C GLY A 51 26.30 -2.73 3.97
N ASN A 52 27.21 -2.50 3.03
CA ASN A 52 27.28 -1.29 2.21
C ASN A 52 26.28 -1.25 1.04
N GLY A 53 25.42 -2.27 0.89
CA GLY A 53 24.38 -2.30 -0.13
C GLY A 53 23.19 -1.38 0.18
N LEU A 54 23.09 -0.90 1.42
CA LEU A 54 22.01 -0.02 1.85
C LEU A 54 22.22 1.44 1.40
N PRO A 55 21.12 2.21 1.26
CA PRO A 55 21.19 3.63 1.00
C PRO A 55 21.94 4.39 2.11
N LYS A 56 22.63 5.46 1.75
CA LYS A 56 23.33 6.31 2.71
C LYS A 56 22.34 7.00 3.65
N PHE A 57 22.60 6.91 4.95
CA PHE A 57 21.80 7.61 5.95
C PHE A 57 22.13 9.12 5.99
N PRO A 58 21.14 10.00 6.22
CA PRO A 58 21.37 11.44 6.31
C PRO A 58 22.33 11.79 7.47
N PRO A 59 23.34 12.65 7.27
CA PRO A 59 24.38 12.90 8.28
C PRO A 59 23.89 13.73 9.47
N LYS A 60 24.60 13.57 10.60
CA LYS A 60 24.43 14.42 11.79
C LYS A 60 24.96 15.83 11.52
N HIS A 61 24.26 16.81 12.06
CA HIS A 61 24.74 18.19 12.13
C HIS A 61 25.11 18.50 13.59
N TYR A 62 26.33 18.99 13.81
CA TYR A 62 26.87 19.31 15.14
C TYR A 62 26.53 20.74 15.59
N LEU A 63 26.01 21.56 14.68
CA LEU A 63 25.50 22.91 14.95
C LEU A 63 23.98 22.90 14.85
N ALA A 64 23.35 23.92 15.43
CA ALA A 64 21.92 24.15 15.27
C ALA A 64 21.57 24.27 13.78
N MET A 65 20.57 23.49 13.34
CA MET A 65 20.14 23.52 11.95
C MET A 65 19.30 24.76 11.65
N THR A 66 19.48 25.32 10.47
CA THR A 66 18.51 26.27 9.91
C THR A 66 17.24 25.52 9.47
N LYS A 67 16.15 26.25 9.24
CA LYS A 67 14.91 25.68 8.70
C LYS A 67 15.14 24.93 7.37
N ASN A 68 16.00 25.49 6.50
CA ASN A 68 16.33 24.86 5.22
C ASN A 68 17.07 23.53 5.41
N MET A 69 18.06 23.49 6.31
CA MET A 69 18.78 22.25 6.64
C MET A 69 17.87 21.19 7.27
N ALA A 70 16.92 21.61 8.10
CA ALA A 70 15.94 20.70 8.70
C ALA A 70 15.01 20.09 7.62
N ASN A 71 14.54 20.89 6.67
CA ASN A 71 13.74 20.40 5.54
C ASN A 71 14.55 19.50 4.60
N GLU A 72 15.82 19.83 4.33
CA GLU A 72 16.70 18.97 3.53
C GLU A 72 16.89 17.60 4.19
N ARG A 73 17.15 17.57 5.51
CA ARG A 73 17.23 16.31 6.27
C ARG A 73 15.92 15.53 6.19
N ARG A 74 14.76 16.18 6.29
CA ARG A 74 13.45 15.54 6.17
C ARG A 74 13.32 14.81 4.82
N LEU A 75 13.65 15.49 3.73
CA LEU A 75 13.64 14.89 2.37
C LEU A 75 14.62 13.73 2.24
N GLN A 76 15.82 13.84 2.81
CA GLN A 76 16.81 12.76 2.77
C GLN A 76 16.36 11.53 3.60
N LEU A 77 15.69 11.74 4.73
CA LEU A 77 15.10 10.65 5.52
C LEU A 77 13.97 9.96 4.77
N GLU A 78 13.10 10.72 4.12
CA GLU A 78 12.02 10.20 3.28
C GLU A 78 12.57 9.30 2.15
N GLN A 79 13.57 9.79 1.41
CA GLN A 79 14.25 9.02 0.36
C GLN A 79 14.95 7.77 0.89
N TYR A 80 15.59 7.86 2.06
CA TYR A 80 16.24 6.73 2.71
C TYR A 80 15.21 5.65 3.06
N LEU A 81 14.12 6.01 3.73
CA LEU A 81 13.06 5.08 4.09
C LEU A 81 12.37 4.48 2.86
N GLN A 82 12.10 5.29 1.83
CA GLN A 82 11.54 4.80 0.56
C GLN A 82 12.41 3.70 -0.06
N GLN A 83 13.74 3.85 -0.07
CA GLN A 83 14.66 2.85 -0.61
C GLN A 83 14.68 1.59 0.25
N ILE A 84 14.72 1.73 1.58
CA ILE A 84 14.67 0.59 2.51
C ILE A 84 13.39 -0.23 2.32
N VAL A 85 12.21 0.41 2.32
CA VAL A 85 10.94 -0.34 2.22
C VAL A 85 10.71 -0.95 0.85
N THR A 86 11.44 -0.51 -0.18
CA THR A 86 11.34 -1.07 -1.53
C THR A 86 12.18 -2.35 -1.68
N ASP A 87 13.13 -2.61 -0.77
CA ASP A 87 13.96 -3.82 -0.80
C ASP A 87 13.25 -5.01 -0.10
N PRO A 88 12.82 -6.05 -0.83
CA PRO A 88 12.15 -7.21 -0.25
C PRO A 88 13.07 -7.99 0.71
N VAL A 89 14.39 -8.01 0.46
CA VAL A 89 15.35 -8.74 1.32
C VAL A 89 15.43 -8.06 2.69
N VAL A 90 15.39 -6.73 2.71
CA VAL A 90 15.40 -5.96 3.95
C VAL A 90 14.05 -6.07 4.67
N THR A 91 12.94 -5.88 3.96
CA THR A 91 11.60 -5.86 4.57
C THR A 91 11.16 -7.22 5.14
N SER A 92 11.65 -8.33 4.59
CA SER A 92 11.42 -9.68 5.14
C SER A 92 12.32 -10.06 6.31
N SER A 93 13.20 -9.16 6.79
CA SER A 93 14.14 -9.46 7.87
C SER A 93 13.59 -9.13 9.26
N ASP A 94 13.95 -9.95 10.26
CA ASP A 94 13.53 -9.76 11.65
C ASP A 94 13.95 -8.39 12.20
N ILE A 95 15.17 -7.93 11.89
CA ILE A 95 15.68 -6.62 12.34
C ILE A 95 14.85 -5.44 11.82
N PHE A 96 14.31 -5.56 10.61
CA PHE A 96 13.39 -4.57 10.05
C PHE A 96 12.02 -4.68 10.73
N MET A 97 11.45 -5.89 10.73
CA MET A 97 10.11 -6.17 11.24
C MET A 97 9.95 -5.80 12.71
N ASP A 98 10.92 -6.16 13.56
CA ASP A 98 10.88 -5.84 14.99
C ASP A 98 10.90 -4.35 15.24
N TYR A 99 11.76 -3.62 14.51
CA TYR A 99 11.88 -2.18 14.69
C TYR A 99 10.66 -1.42 14.16
N PHE A 100 10.17 -1.77 12.97
CA PHE A 100 8.98 -1.13 12.39
C PHE A 100 7.71 -1.46 13.18
N ARG A 101 7.58 -2.69 13.69
CA ARG A 101 6.49 -3.07 14.61
C ARG A 101 6.54 -2.22 15.88
N LYS A 102 7.72 -2.08 16.48
CA LYS A 102 7.90 -1.26 17.67
C LYS A 102 7.52 0.20 17.40
N LEU A 103 8.00 0.80 16.32
CA LEU A 103 7.66 2.19 15.98
C LEU A 103 6.16 2.40 15.78
N GLN A 104 5.48 1.47 15.09
CA GLN A 104 4.03 1.52 14.91
C GLN A 104 3.31 1.46 16.26
N MET A 105 3.62 0.48 17.12
CA MET A 105 3.01 0.34 18.44
C MET A 105 3.26 1.56 19.35
N ASP A 106 4.51 2.04 19.42
CA ASP A 106 4.92 3.19 20.24
C ASP A 106 4.20 4.48 19.78
N THR A 107 3.95 4.64 18.48
CA THR A 107 3.29 5.84 17.93
C THR A 107 1.86 5.99 18.43
N PHE A 108 1.14 4.87 18.55
CA PHE A 108 -0.25 4.84 18.99
C PHE A 108 -0.38 4.50 20.48
N ASN A 109 0.73 4.40 21.22
CA ASN A 109 0.77 3.94 22.62
C ASN A 109 0.06 2.59 22.82
N MET A 110 0.14 1.72 21.82
CA MET A 110 -0.66 0.50 21.79
C MET A 110 0.05 -0.64 22.54
N PRO A 111 -0.60 -1.28 23.53
CA PRO A 111 -0.05 -2.48 24.16
C PRO A 111 -0.19 -3.70 23.24
N THR A 112 0.68 -4.69 23.42
CA THR A 112 0.51 -6.00 22.78
C THR A 112 -0.55 -6.82 23.52
N VAL A 113 -1.75 -6.90 22.94
CA VAL A 113 -2.91 -7.61 23.53
C VAL A 113 -3.48 -8.57 22.49
N LYS A 114 -4.04 -9.69 22.94
CA LYS A 114 -4.75 -10.63 22.08
C LYS A 114 -6.18 -10.16 21.83
N LEU A 115 -6.65 -10.27 20.59
CA LEU A 115 -7.98 -9.88 20.16
C LEU A 115 -8.48 -10.77 19.02
N ILE A 116 -9.78 -10.69 18.75
CA ILE A 116 -10.40 -11.29 17.56
C ILE A 116 -10.46 -10.24 16.46
N LEU A 117 -9.76 -10.48 15.35
CA LEU A 117 -9.80 -9.63 14.17
C LEU A 117 -10.66 -10.29 13.09
N ARG A 118 -11.66 -9.55 12.59
CA ARG A 118 -12.46 -9.97 11.44
C ARG A 118 -11.75 -9.60 10.15
N VAL A 119 -11.51 -10.61 9.31
CA VAL A 119 -11.00 -10.42 7.95
C VAL A 119 -12.07 -10.90 6.98
N TYR A 120 -12.52 -9.99 6.12
CA TYR A 120 -13.60 -10.21 5.18
C TYR A 120 -13.12 -10.90 3.91
N VAL A 121 -14.05 -11.62 3.29
CA VAL A 121 -13.96 -12.10 1.90
C VAL A 121 -14.94 -11.30 1.03
N PRO A 122 -14.79 -11.28 -0.31
CA PRO A 122 -15.52 -10.35 -1.17
C PRO A 122 -17.06 -10.45 -1.15
N ASP A 123 -17.65 -11.55 -0.68
CA ASP A 123 -19.11 -11.68 -0.52
C ASP A 123 -19.64 -11.00 0.76
N GLY A 124 -18.75 -10.46 1.60
CA GLY A 124 -19.07 -9.83 2.87
C GLY A 124 -19.09 -10.79 4.06
N ALA A 125 -18.85 -12.10 3.87
CA ALA A 125 -18.56 -12.99 4.98
C ALA A 125 -17.19 -12.65 5.60
N ALA A 126 -16.95 -13.05 6.84
CA ALA A 126 -15.70 -12.80 7.54
C ALA A 126 -15.19 -14.04 8.27
N VAL A 127 -13.87 -14.20 8.28
CA VAL A 127 -13.17 -15.12 9.17
C VAL A 127 -12.71 -14.37 10.41
N GLU A 128 -13.03 -14.93 11.58
CA GLU A 128 -12.56 -14.43 12.87
C GLU A 128 -11.22 -15.09 13.22
N LEU A 129 -10.21 -14.24 13.50
CA LEU A 129 -8.84 -14.65 13.75
C LEU A 129 -8.39 -14.23 15.14
N ASP A 130 -7.83 -15.19 15.90
CA ASP A 130 -7.10 -14.91 17.13
C ASP A 130 -5.74 -14.28 16.81
N VAL A 131 -5.63 -12.95 16.93
CA VAL A 131 -4.42 -12.19 16.61
C VAL A 131 -3.95 -11.37 17.81
N ARG A 132 -2.80 -10.72 17.65
CA ARG A 132 -2.32 -9.66 18.55
C ARG A 132 -2.43 -8.31 17.85
N THR A 133 -2.61 -7.23 18.63
CA THR A 133 -2.48 -5.84 18.13
C THR A 133 -1.18 -5.60 17.37
N SER A 134 -0.12 -6.35 17.72
CA SER A 134 1.20 -6.25 17.10
C SER A 134 1.45 -7.23 15.95
N ASP A 135 0.50 -8.07 15.54
CA ASP A 135 0.69 -9.00 14.41
C ASP A 135 0.76 -8.25 13.07
N SER A 136 1.67 -8.70 12.19
CA SER A 136 1.89 -8.07 10.88
C SER A 136 0.86 -8.53 9.84
N ALA A 137 0.71 -7.75 8.77
CA ALA A 137 -0.19 -8.08 7.67
C ALA A 137 0.12 -9.43 7.02
N GLU A 138 1.40 -9.78 6.89
CA GLU A 138 1.81 -11.10 6.40
C GLU A 138 1.28 -12.23 7.29
N ARG A 139 1.41 -12.09 8.62
CA ARG A 139 0.94 -13.10 9.58
C ARG A 139 -0.57 -13.20 9.62
N VAL A 140 -1.26 -12.06 9.56
CA VAL A 140 -2.73 -12.01 9.52
C VAL A 140 -3.25 -12.64 8.23
N LEU A 141 -2.62 -12.35 7.08
CA LEU A 141 -2.96 -12.96 5.80
C LEU A 141 -2.76 -14.48 5.82
N GLU A 142 -1.61 -14.96 6.32
CA GLU A 142 -1.34 -16.40 6.45
C GLU A 142 -2.40 -17.09 7.31
N ALA A 143 -2.79 -16.49 8.44
CA ALA A 143 -3.84 -17.01 9.30
C ALA A 143 -5.22 -17.00 8.63
N ALA A 144 -5.57 -15.93 7.91
CA ALA A 144 -6.82 -15.82 7.17
C ALA A 144 -6.93 -16.90 6.08
N LEU A 145 -5.91 -17.03 5.24
CA LEU A 145 -5.85 -18.02 4.15
C LEU A 145 -5.90 -19.45 4.69
N PHE A 146 -5.19 -19.73 5.79
CA PHE A 146 -5.25 -21.03 6.46
C PHE A 146 -6.68 -21.36 6.93
N ARG A 147 -7.41 -20.38 7.50
CA ARG A 147 -8.80 -20.58 7.93
C ARG A 147 -9.77 -20.75 6.77
N LEU A 148 -9.45 -20.15 5.62
CA LEU A 148 -10.18 -20.33 4.36
C LEU A 148 -9.81 -21.62 3.61
N GLY A 149 -8.84 -22.40 4.13
CA GLY A 149 -8.39 -23.65 3.50
C GLY A 149 -7.45 -23.47 2.31
N VAL A 150 -6.99 -22.25 2.03
CA VAL A 150 -6.08 -21.96 0.92
C VAL A 150 -4.67 -22.44 1.26
N SER A 151 -4.03 -23.16 0.33
CA SER A 151 -2.65 -23.63 0.48
C SER A 151 -1.68 -22.46 0.66
N ARG A 152 -0.68 -22.65 1.53
CA ARG A 152 0.40 -21.68 1.77
C ARG A 152 1.18 -21.33 0.50
N GLU A 153 1.28 -22.25 -0.45
CA GLU A 153 1.94 -22.03 -1.74
C GLU A 153 1.22 -20.99 -2.59
N LEU A 154 -0.08 -20.79 -2.37
CA LEU A 154 -0.88 -19.80 -3.09
C LEU A 154 -0.95 -18.45 -2.36
N ALA A 155 -0.34 -18.31 -1.19
CA ALA A 155 -0.45 -17.10 -0.37
C ALA A 155 0.07 -15.84 -1.09
N GLU A 156 1.07 -15.98 -1.96
CA GLU A 156 1.63 -14.85 -2.72
C GLU A 156 0.66 -14.22 -3.74
N TYR A 157 -0.41 -14.94 -4.11
CA TYR A 157 -1.45 -14.46 -5.03
C TYR A 157 -2.53 -13.65 -4.33
N PHE A 158 -2.46 -13.48 -3.01
CA PHE A 158 -3.42 -12.74 -2.22
C PHE A 158 -2.74 -11.64 -1.41
N SER A 159 -3.51 -10.63 -1.01
CA SER A 159 -3.09 -9.60 -0.07
C SER A 159 -4.27 -9.13 0.75
N LEU A 160 -3.99 -8.48 1.88
CA LEU A 160 -4.99 -7.73 2.63
C LEU A 160 -5.17 -6.34 2.02
N PHE A 161 -6.41 -5.88 1.97
CA PHE A 161 -6.81 -4.56 1.53
C PHE A 161 -7.69 -3.91 2.58
N ILE A 162 -7.57 -2.59 2.71
CA ILE A 162 -8.60 -1.77 3.34
C ILE A 162 -9.65 -1.48 2.28
N THR A 163 -10.89 -1.86 2.57
CA THR A 163 -12.07 -1.54 1.77
C THR A 163 -13.00 -0.65 2.57
N HIS A 164 -13.78 0.19 1.90
CA HIS A 164 -14.80 1.03 2.51
C HIS A 164 -16.15 0.63 1.93
N LYS A 165 -17.11 0.34 2.82
CA LYS A 165 -18.43 -0.17 2.46
C LYS A 165 -19.51 0.61 3.21
N GLU A 166 -20.02 1.66 2.56
CA GLU A 166 -21.19 2.37 3.06
C GLU A 166 -22.46 1.52 2.93
N ALA A 167 -23.37 1.62 3.91
CA ALA A 167 -24.63 0.85 3.91
C ALA A 167 -25.53 1.10 2.68
N LYS A 168 -25.38 2.24 2.01
CA LYS A 168 -26.14 2.65 0.80
C LYS A 168 -25.26 3.29 -0.28
N GLY A 169 -23.94 3.21 -0.14
CA GLY A 169 -22.98 3.89 -1.01
C GLY A 169 -22.11 2.91 -1.81
N PRO A 170 -21.19 3.43 -2.64
CA PRO A 170 -20.32 2.61 -3.45
C PRO A 170 -19.30 1.87 -2.59
N PHE A 171 -19.07 0.59 -2.89
CA PHE A 171 -17.91 -0.14 -2.38
C PHE A 171 -16.63 0.42 -3.03
N THR A 172 -15.62 0.72 -2.21
CA THR A 172 -14.32 1.17 -2.70
C THR A 172 -13.17 0.38 -2.07
N VAL A 173 -12.14 0.09 -2.87
CA VAL A 173 -10.88 -0.44 -2.36
C VAL A 173 -9.98 0.76 -2.08
N VAL A 174 -9.57 0.96 -0.84
CA VAL A 174 -8.88 2.18 -0.41
C VAL A 174 -7.37 2.03 -0.56
N LYS A 175 -6.83 0.93 -0.01
CA LYS A 175 -5.38 0.69 0.04
C LYS A 175 -5.09 -0.80 0.16
N ARG A 176 -3.94 -1.23 -0.38
CA ARG A 176 -3.34 -2.53 -0.09
C ARG A 176 -2.46 -2.43 1.15
N ILE A 177 -2.64 -3.29 2.13
CA ILE A 177 -1.81 -3.31 3.35
C ILE A 177 -0.46 -3.97 3.03
N ALA A 178 0.65 -3.28 3.29
CA ALA A 178 1.99 -3.85 3.12
C ALA A 178 2.30 -4.89 4.21
N ALA A 179 3.11 -5.90 3.86
CA ALA A 179 3.38 -7.07 4.70
C ALA A 179 3.83 -6.73 6.14
N PHE A 180 4.56 -5.62 6.30
CA PHE A 180 5.11 -5.14 7.57
C PHE A 180 4.21 -4.17 8.36
N GLU A 181 3.08 -3.74 7.79
CA GLU A 181 2.10 -2.96 8.52
C GLU A 181 1.39 -3.83 9.56
N LEU A 182 0.82 -3.20 10.59
CA LEU A 182 0.01 -3.86 11.61
C LEU A 182 -1.47 -3.63 11.30
N PRO A 183 -2.20 -4.60 10.71
CA PRO A 183 -3.53 -4.35 10.15
C PRO A 183 -4.53 -3.81 11.17
N PHE A 184 -4.44 -4.27 12.42
CA PHE A 184 -5.26 -3.75 13.51
C PHE A 184 -5.04 -2.24 13.74
N LEU A 185 -3.80 -1.75 13.73
CA LEU A 185 -3.51 -0.32 13.91
C LEU A 185 -3.94 0.49 12.69
N THR A 186 -3.77 -0.06 11.50
CA THR A 186 -4.20 0.60 10.25
C THR A 186 -5.70 0.88 10.27
N ILE A 187 -6.52 -0.10 10.65
CA ILE A 187 -7.98 0.08 10.72
C ILE A 187 -8.40 0.89 11.96
N TRP A 188 -7.76 0.68 13.11
CA TRP A 188 -8.07 1.42 14.35
C TRP A 188 -7.87 2.93 14.18
N ASN A 189 -6.81 3.33 13.48
CA ASN A 189 -6.52 4.75 13.21
C ASN A 189 -7.49 5.39 12.19
N LEU A 190 -8.37 4.63 11.52
CA LEU A 190 -9.38 5.20 10.63
C LEU A 190 -10.61 5.70 11.37
N GLU A 191 -10.84 5.22 12.61
CA GLU A 191 -11.94 5.63 13.49
C GLU A 191 -13.32 5.59 12.82
N ASP A 192 -13.55 4.64 11.92
CA ASP A 192 -14.79 4.48 11.17
C ASP A 192 -15.07 2.99 10.85
N ASP A 193 -16.22 2.51 11.34
CA ASP A 193 -16.67 1.13 11.24
C ASP A 193 -17.05 0.70 9.80
N GLN A 194 -17.11 1.64 8.86
CA GLN A 194 -17.35 1.35 7.44
C GLN A 194 -16.11 0.83 6.73
N PHE A 195 -14.93 0.99 7.31
CA PHE A 195 -13.70 0.39 6.79
C PHE A 195 -13.55 -1.04 7.25
N GLN A 196 -13.08 -1.90 6.35
CA GLN A 196 -12.94 -3.33 6.56
C GLN A 196 -11.59 -3.82 6.02
N ILE A 197 -11.08 -4.90 6.62
CA ILE A 197 -9.90 -5.60 6.09
C ILE A 197 -10.41 -6.78 5.27
N GLU A 198 -10.13 -6.79 3.97
CA GLU A 198 -10.60 -7.82 3.04
C GLU A 198 -9.42 -8.57 2.40
N VAL A 199 -9.53 -9.90 2.27
CA VAL A 199 -8.63 -10.71 1.43
C VAL A 199 -9.05 -10.55 -0.03
N ARG A 200 -8.12 -10.11 -0.88
CA ARG A 200 -8.33 -10.04 -2.33
C ARG A 200 -7.15 -10.64 -3.07
N LYS A 201 -7.36 -11.03 -4.32
CA LYS A 201 -6.27 -11.42 -5.22
C LYS A 201 -5.32 -10.23 -5.40
N TRP A 202 -4.02 -10.50 -5.41
CA TRP A 202 -2.97 -9.50 -5.60
C TRP A 202 -2.06 -9.82 -6.80
N TYR A 203 -2.72 -9.98 -7.93
CA TYR A 203 -2.11 -9.91 -9.24
C TYR A 203 -3.02 -9.15 -10.20
N ILE A 204 -2.43 -8.48 -11.18
CA ILE A 204 -3.15 -7.59 -12.08
C ILE A 204 -3.36 -8.23 -13.46
N ASN A 205 -2.48 -9.13 -13.88
CA ASN A 205 -2.63 -9.88 -15.12
C ASN A 205 -3.55 -11.10 -14.92
N PRO A 206 -4.74 -11.15 -15.55
CA PRO A 206 -5.70 -12.24 -15.37
C PRO A 206 -5.18 -13.62 -15.83
N SER A 207 -4.09 -13.67 -16.62
CA SER A 207 -3.47 -14.95 -16.98
C SER A 207 -2.96 -15.73 -15.76
N ASN A 208 -2.66 -15.04 -14.64
CA ASN A 208 -2.27 -15.67 -13.39
C ASN A 208 -3.41 -16.44 -12.69
N ASP A 209 -4.68 -16.27 -13.11
CA ASP A 209 -5.80 -17.07 -12.61
C ASP A 209 -5.52 -18.58 -12.73
N VAL A 210 -4.80 -19.00 -13.79
CA VAL A 210 -4.44 -20.41 -14.03
C VAL A 210 -3.71 -21.05 -12.85
N MET A 211 -2.94 -20.26 -12.10
CA MET A 211 -2.18 -20.73 -10.93
C MET A 211 -3.09 -21.08 -9.76
N LEU A 212 -4.30 -20.51 -9.72
CA LEU A 212 -5.30 -20.76 -8.68
C LEU A 212 -6.30 -21.86 -9.04
N MET A 213 -6.45 -22.19 -10.33
CA MET A 213 -7.50 -23.13 -10.80
C MET A 213 -7.34 -24.57 -10.27
N GLY A 214 -6.19 -24.91 -9.68
CA GLY A 214 -5.94 -26.21 -9.05
C GLY A 214 -6.46 -26.36 -7.61
N SER A 215 -6.91 -25.27 -6.97
CA SER A 215 -7.43 -25.28 -5.60
C SER A 215 -8.86 -24.75 -5.58
N THR A 216 -9.78 -25.55 -5.04
CA THR A 216 -11.20 -25.19 -4.92
C THR A 216 -11.38 -23.96 -4.01
N GLU A 217 -10.63 -23.87 -2.92
CA GLU A 217 -10.67 -22.77 -1.96
C GLU A 217 -10.16 -21.47 -2.58
N ALA A 218 -9.10 -21.53 -3.40
CA ALA A 218 -8.60 -20.37 -4.13
C ALA A 218 -9.56 -19.92 -5.25
N ILE A 219 -10.17 -20.88 -5.96
CA ILE A 219 -11.24 -20.62 -6.94
C ILE A 219 -12.42 -19.91 -6.26
N ASP A 220 -12.78 -20.31 -5.05
CA ASP A 220 -13.88 -19.70 -4.31
C ASP A 220 -13.63 -18.22 -4.07
N ILE A 221 -12.45 -17.84 -3.57
CA ILE A 221 -12.11 -16.41 -3.36
C ILE A 221 -12.11 -15.65 -4.70
N LEU A 222 -11.52 -16.22 -5.75
CA LEU A 222 -11.47 -15.60 -7.08
C LEU A 222 -12.89 -15.40 -7.66
N TYR A 223 -13.75 -16.39 -7.51
CA TYR A 223 -15.15 -16.35 -7.91
C TYR A 223 -15.90 -15.27 -7.14
N LEU A 224 -15.81 -15.26 -5.80
CA LEU A 224 -16.48 -14.26 -4.97
C LEU A 224 -16.04 -12.84 -5.35
N GLN A 225 -14.74 -12.62 -5.58
CA GLN A 225 -14.25 -11.33 -6.03
C GLN A 225 -14.82 -10.95 -7.41
N ALA A 226 -14.83 -11.87 -8.38
CA ALA A 226 -15.36 -11.61 -9.71
C ALA A 226 -16.88 -11.31 -9.68
N VAL A 227 -17.63 -11.96 -8.78
CA VAL A 227 -19.06 -11.66 -8.58
C VAL A 227 -19.25 -10.27 -7.99
N GLN A 228 -18.47 -9.90 -6.97
CA GLN A 228 -18.53 -8.57 -6.37
C GLN A 228 -18.22 -7.48 -7.42
N GLU A 229 -17.16 -7.63 -8.19
CA GLU A 229 -16.75 -6.69 -9.25
C GLU A 229 -17.79 -6.60 -10.39
N PHE A 230 -18.44 -7.72 -10.72
CA PHE A 230 -19.56 -7.73 -11.67
C PHE A 230 -20.80 -7.00 -11.12
N GLN A 231 -21.16 -7.21 -9.85
CA GLN A 231 -22.29 -6.54 -9.20
C GLN A 231 -22.08 -5.04 -8.97
N MET A 232 -20.81 -4.61 -8.85
CA MET A 232 -20.42 -3.22 -8.70
C MET A 232 -20.26 -2.49 -10.05
N ASP A 233 -20.61 -3.13 -11.17
CA ASP A 233 -20.46 -2.59 -12.54
C ASP A 233 -19.01 -2.22 -12.91
N TRP A 234 -18.01 -2.86 -12.28
CA TRP A 234 -16.60 -2.62 -12.62
C TRP A 234 -16.20 -3.26 -13.95
N THR A 235 -16.96 -4.27 -14.37
CA THR A 235 -16.77 -4.98 -15.64
C THR A 235 -17.82 -4.53 -16.67
N ARG A 236 -17.54 -4.72 -17.95
CA ARG A 236 -18.43 -4.30 -19.05
C ARG A 236 -18.83 -5.47 -19.95
N PRO A 237 -19.72 -6.36 -19.51
CA PRO A 237 -20.22 -7.44 -20.34
C PRO A 237 -21.19 -6.94 -21.42
N THR A 238 -21.21 -7.64 -22.55
CA THR A 238 -22.31 -7.50 -23.52
C THR A 238 -23.60 -8.07 -22.94
N LYS A 239 -24.76 -7.69 -23.48
CA LYS A 239 -26.07 -8.21 -23.03
C LYS A 239 -26.16 -9.75 -23.04
N ASP A 240 -25.54 -10.41 -24.02
CA ASP A 240 -25.49 -11.87 -24.10
C ASP A 240 -24.58 -12.48 -23.02
N GLN A 241 -23.39 -11.89 -22.79
CA GLN A 241 -22.51 -12.29 -21.69
C GLN A 241 -23.20 -12.10 -20.34
N GLU A 242 -23.86 -10.97 -20.12
CA GLU A 242 -24.58 -10.68 -18.89
C GLU A 242 -25.67 -11.73 -18.61
N GLN A 243 -26.49 -12.08 -19.60
CA GLN A 243 -27.49 -13.15 -19.47
C GLN A 243 -26.87 -14.49 -19.08
N LYS A 244 -25.74 -14.86 -19.71
CA LYS A 244 -25.02 -16.10 -19.42
C LYS A 244 -24.36 -16.08 -18.04
N LEU A 245 -23.79 -14.95 -17.61
CA LEU A 245 -23.23 -14.76 -16.27
C LEU A 245 -24.32 -14.91 -15.21
N GLN A 246 -25.46 -14.23 -15.39
CA GLN A 246 -26.63 -14.34 -14.52
C GLN A 246 -27.17 -15.77 -14.44
N HIS A 247 -27.12 -16.53 -15.54
CA HIS A 247 -27.44 -17.95 -15.52
C HIS A 247 -26.43 -18.77 -14.69
N CYS A 248 -25.14 -18.53 -14.85
CA CYS A 248 -24.10 -19.21 -14.07
C CYS A 248 -24.21 -18.90 -12.57
N LEU A 249 -24.60 -17.67 -12.20
CA LEU A 249 -24.89 -17.32 -10.80
C LEU A 249 -26.05 -18.14 -10.23
N LYS A 250 -27.14 -18.30 -10.99
CA LYS A 250 -28.32 -19.10 -10.56
C LYS A 250 -28.01 -20.59 -10.42
N GLU A 251 -27.11 -21.11 -11.25
CA GLU A 251 -26.67 -22.52 -11.19
C GLU A 251 -25.50 -22.74 -10.22
N GLU A 252 -24.99 -21.68 -9.57
CA GLU A 252 -23.79 -21.70 -8.72
C GLU A 252 -22.55 -22.32 -9.42
N ASN A 253 -22.48 -22.21 -10.76
CA ASN A 253 -21.40 -22.80 -11.54
C ASN A 253 -20.19 -21.85 -11.59
N LYS A 254 -19.36 -21.92 -10.54
CA LYS A 254 -18.19 -21.05 -10.31
C LYS A 254 -17.19 -21.07 -11.47
N LEU A 255 -16.81 -22.25 -11.95
CA LEU A 255 -15.80 -22.41 -13.01
C LEU A 255 -16.29 -21.81 -14.33
N LYS A 256 -17.51 -22.14 -14.75
CA LYS A 256 -18.10 -21.60 -15.98
C LYS A 256 -18.29 -20.08 -15.89
N PHE A 257 -18.65 -19.56 -14.72
CA PHE A 257 -18.72 -18.12 -14.48
C PHE A 257 -17.35 -17.46 -14.70
N LEU A 258 -16.29 -17.98 -14.05
CA LEU A 258 -14.93 -17.45 -14.20
C LEU A 258 -14.39 -17.57 -15.63
N GLU A 259 -14.66 -18.68 -16.32
CA GLU A 259 -14.31 -18.85 -17.74
C GLU A 259 -14.98 -17.81 -18.63
N LEU A 260 -16.26 -17.51 -18.38
CA LEU A 260 -16.98 -16.47 -19.10
C LEU A 260 -16.46 -15.07 -18.77
N MET A 261 -16.19 -14.78 -17.49
CA MET A 261 -15.64 -13.50 -17.03
C MET A 261 -14.31 -13.17 -17.71
N LYS A 262 -13.46 -14.16 -18.00
CA LYS A 262 -12.21 -13.94 -18.77
C LYS A 262 -12.42 -13.34 -20.15
N THR A 263 -13.63 -13.41 -20.71
CA THR A 263 -14.00 -12.81 -22.01
C THR A 263 -14.68 -11.44 -21.87
N VAL A 264 -14.97 -11.00 -20.65
CA VAL A 264 -15.67 -9.75 -20.35
C VAL A 264 -14.67 -8.60 -20.28
N GLU A 265 -15.04 -7.46 -20.86
CA GLU A 265 -14.22 -6.26 -20.81
C GLU A 265 -14.02 -5.79 -19.35
N TYR A 266 -12.79 -5.43 -19.01
CA TYR A 266 -12.34 -5.03 -17.68
C TYR A 266 -12.35 -6.13 -16.59
N TYR A 267 -12.49 -7.41 -16.95
CA TYR A 267 -12.20 -8.47 -15.97
C TYR A 267 -10.75 -8.43 -15.49
N GLY A 268 -10.56 -8.45 -14.16
CA GLY A 268 -9.25 -8.34 -13.52
C GLY A 268 -8.66 -6.93 -13.53
N TYR A 269 -9.44 -5.91 -13.90
CA TYR A 269 -9.09 -4.52 -13.67
C TYR A 269 -9.61 -4.07 -12.30
N LEU A 270 -8.82 -3.25 -11.63
CA LEU A 270 -9.29 -2.47 -10.50
C LEU A 270 -9.90 -1.17 -11.04
N GLN A 271 -11.13 -0.84 -10.64
CA GLN A 271 -11.71 0.48 -10.87
C GLN A 271 -11.51 1.35 -9.60
N ILE A 272 -11.03 2.58 -9.77
CA ILE A 272 -11.06 3.57 -8.69
C ILE A 272 -12.37 4.37 -8.76
N ALA A 273 -12.79 4.95 -7.64
CA ALA A 273 -13.96 5.82 -7.57
C ALA A 273 -13.85 6.96 -8.60
N SER A 274 -15.01 7.35 -9.13
CA SER A 274 -15.09 8.48 -10.06
C SER A 274 -14.46 9.73 -9.44
N CYS A 275 -13.64 10.41 -10.22
CA CYS A 275 -12.78 11.48 -9.73
C CYS A 275 -12.66 12.62 -10.74
N ALA A 276 -12.00 13.72 -10.36
CA ALA A 276 -11.84 14.89 -11.22
C ALA A 276 -10.51 14.85 -11.99
N SER A 277 -10.50 15.39 -13.21
CA SER A 277 -9.31 15.53 -14.03
C SER A 277 -9.15 16.95 -14.57
N ASP A 278 -7.92 17.32 -14.94
CA ASP A 278 -7.64 18.52 -15.75
C ASP A 278 -7.84 18.31 -17.26
N TYR A 279 -8.29 17.10 -17.66
CA TYR A 279 -8.48 16.69 -19.04
C TYR A 279 -9.89 16.12 -19.31
N PRO A 280 -10.49 16.39 -20.48
CA PRO A 280 -10.03 17.32 -21.53
C PRO A 280 -10.27 18.79 -21.15
N GLU A 281 -11.08 19.04 -20.12
CA GLU A 281 -11.33 20.34 -19.53
C GLU A 281 -11.09 20.26 -18.02
N CYS A 282 -10.94 21.41 -17.35
CA CYS A 282 -10.77 21.43 -15.90
C CYS A 282 -12.02 20.89 -15.20
N ASP A 283 -11.80 20.01 -14.22
CA ASP A 283 -12.82 19.36 -13.41
C ASP A 283 -13.77 18.43 -14.20
N SER A 284 -13.29 17.92 -15.34
CA SER A 284 -13.92 16.80 -16.03
C SER A 284 -13.98 15.57 -15.14
N GLU A 285 -15.10 14.86 -15.14
CA GLU A 285 -15.26 13.60 -14.41
C GLU A 285 -14.51 12.49 -15.15
N VAL A 286 -13.74 11.68 -14.43
CA VAL A 286 -13.01 10.55 -15.00
C VAL A 286 -13.25 9.27 -14.19
N ASN A 287 -13.57 8.20 -14.91
CA ASN A 287 -13.55 6.85 -14.39
C ASN A 287 -12.29 6.14 -14.89
N VAL A 288 -11.53 5.51 -14.00
CA VAL A 288 -10.24 4.88 -14.34
C VAL A 288 -10.26 3.41 -13.96
N TRP A 289 -9.89 2.57 -14.94
CA TRP A 289 -9.65 1.14 -14.77
C TRP A 289 -8.16 0.86 -14.98
N VAL A 290 -7.57 0.06 -14.10
CA VAL A 290 -6.17 -0.34 -14.17
C VAL A 290 -6.06 -1.86 -14.09
N GLY A 291 -5.51 -2.48 -15.13
CA GLY A 291 -5.56 -3.93 -15.28
C GLY A 291 -4.89 -4.42 -16.55
N ASN A 292 -4.47 -5.69 -16.57
CA ASN A 292 -4.03 -6.36 -17.81
C ASN A 292 -2.99 -5.55 -18.64
N ASN A 293 -2.00 -4.95 -17.96
CA ASN A 293 -0.96 -4.10 -18.56
C ASN A 293 -1.48 -2.83 -19.26
N GLU A 294 -2.65 -2.33 -18.88
CA GLU A 294 -3.29 -1.15 -19.42
C GLU A 294 -3.89 -0.27 -18.31
N MET A 295 -3.93 1.03 -18.55
CA MET A 295 -4.77 1.98 -17.82
C MET A 295 -5.79 2.57 -18.80
N SER A 296 -7.07 2.47 -18.46
CA SER A 296 -8.19 2.95 -19.27
C SER A 296 -8.93 4.06 -18.53
N CYS A 297 -9.00 5.24 -19.13
CA CYS A 297 -9.64 6.43 -18.55
C CYS A 297 -10.83 6.86 -19.43
N HIS A 298 -12.01 6.95 -18.84
CA HIS A 298 -13.22 7.46 -19.49
C HIS A 298 -13.55 8.83 -18.93
N PHE A 299 -13.32 9.86 -19.72
CA PHE A 299 -13.56 11.26 -19.38
C PHE A 299 -14.96 11.70 -19.81
N HIS A 300 -15.61 12.46 -18.95
CA HIS A 300 -16.91 13.08 -19.18
C HIS A 300 -16.78 14.57 -18.83
N SER A 301 -16.77 15.41 -19.86
CA SER A 301 -16.72 16.85 -19.68
C SER A 301 -18.07 17.39 -19.21
N PRO A 302 -18.11 18.49 -18.43
CA PRO A 302 -19.35 19.18 -18.09
C PRO A 302 -20.15 19.62 -19.32
N GLY A 303 -19.49 19.88 -20.44
CA GLY A 303 -20.09 20.19 -21.74
C GLY A 303 -20.73 18.99 -22.48
N GLY A 304 -20.76 17.79 -21.88
CA GLY A 304 -21.35 16.58 -22.45
C GLY A 304 -20.46 15.83 -23.45
N HIS A 305 -19.22 16.28 -23.65
CA HIS A 305 -18.23 15.54 -24.44
C HIS A 305 -17.72 14.33 -23.66
N THR A 306 -17.56 13.20 -24.34
CA THR A 306 -16.98 11.99 -23.76
C THR A 306 -15.75 11.59 -24.54
N GLU A 307 -14.67 11.30 -23.83
CA GLU A 307 -13.41 10.85 -24.43
C GLU A 307 -12.92 9.59 -23.73
N HIS A 308 -12.39 8.65 -24.50
CA HIS A 308 -11.85 7.40 -23.98
C HIS A 308 -10.37 7.28 -24.33
N LEU A 309 -9.55 7.21 -23.30
CA LEU A 309 -8.11 7.01 -23.41
C LEU A 309 -7.74 5.63 -22.87
N ARG A 310 -7.15 4.78 -23.71
CA ARG A 310 -6.51 3.53 -23.30
C ARG A 310 -5.01 3.62 -23.49
N LEU A 311 -4.26 3.40 -22.42
CA LEU A 311 -2.81 3.47 -22.39
C LEU A 311 -2.24 2.11 -22.03
N ASN A 312 -1.45 1.54 -22.93
CA ASN A 312 -0.62 0.42 -22.53
C ASN A 312 0.41 0.91 -21.50
N ILE A 313 0.76 0.07 -20.54
CA ILE A 313 1.76 0.43 -19.53
C ILE A 313 3.12 0.82 -20.13
N ARG A 314 3.43 0.36 -21.35
CA ARG A 314 4.64 0.74 -22.10
C ARG A 314 4.60 2.16 -22.66
N ASP A 315 3.41 2.71 -22.88
CA ASP A 315 3.22 4.07 -23.38
C ASP A 315 3.26 5.10 -22.24
N LEU A 316 3.17 4.62 -20.99
CA LEU A 316 3.31 5.43 -19.78
C LEU A 316 4.79 5.69 -19.49
N ILE A 317 5.18 6.96 -19.46
CA ILE A 317 6.58 7.37 -19.28
C ILE A 317 6.92 7.45 -17.81
N CYS A 318 6.09 8.18 -17.06
CA CYS A 318 6.22 8.32 -15.63
C CYS A 318 4.88 8.71 -15.01
N TRP A 319 4.80 8.58 -13.69
CA TRP A 319 3.73 9.15 -12.91
C TRP A 319 4.25 9.58 -11.54
N ASN A 320 3.55 10.53 -10.94
CA ASN A 320 3.83 11.02 -9.62
C ASN A 320 2.54 11.14 -8.81
N VAL A 321 2.65 10.88 -7.50
CA VAL A 321 1.58 11.14 -6.55
C VAL A 321 2.00 12.30 -5.67
N SER A 322 1.17 13.33 -5.60
CA SER A 322 1.40 14.52 -4.80
C SER A 322 0.28 14.69 -3.78
N LEU A 323 0.63 15.06 -2.55
CA LEU A 323 -0.34 15.53 -1.56
C LEU A 323 -0.56 17.03 -1.76
N LEU A 324 -1.80 17.43 -2.07
CA LEU A 324 -2.19 18.83 -2.04
C LEU A 324 -2.24 19.27 -0.58
N GLN A 325 -1.49 20.33 -0.25
CA GLN A 325 -1.55 20.88 1.10
C GLN A 325 -2.98 21.37 1.38
N PRO A 326 -3.58 21.00 2.52
CA PRO A 326 -4.87 21.55 2.90
C PRO A 326 -4.77 23.09 2.95
N LYS A 327 -5.83 23.77 2.50
CA LYS A 327 -5.95 25.22 2.76
C LYS A 327 -5.87 25.39 4.28
N LYS A 328 -4.97 26.27 4.74
CA LYS A 328 -4.60 26.46 6.15
C LYS A 328 -5.82 26.31 7.09
N GLN A 329 -5.75 25.36 8.03
CA GLN A 329 -6.64 25.08 9.19
C GLN A 329 -7.38 23.74 9.23
N GLU A 330 -7.22 22.84 8.27
CA GLU A 330 -7.77 21.48 8.41
C GLU A 330 -6.75 20.51 9.03
N VAL A 331 -7.14 19.87 10.12
CA VAL A 331 -6.44 18.71 10.67
C VAL A 331 -6.47 17.63 9.59
N MET A 332 -5.31 17.11 9.19
CA MET A 332 -5.25 16.01 8.22
C MET A 332 -5.98 14.80 8.79
N SER A 333 -7.22 14.58 8.37
CA SER A 333 -7.87 13.29 8.56
C SER A 333 -7.28 12.32 7.54
N PRO A 334 -6.99 11.06 7.91
CA PRO A 334 -6.58 10.03 6.95
C PRO A 334 -7.57 9.88 5.78
N ASN A 335 -8.84 10.20 6.01
CA ASN A 335 -9.96 9.95 5.11
C ASN A 335 -10.24 11.07 4.09
N HIS A 336 -9.56 12.22 4.14
CA HIS A 336 -9.81 13.33 3.20
C HIS A 336 -8.50 13.91 2.66
N GLN A 337 -7.66 13.05 2.10
CA GLN A 337 -6.43 13.50 1.45
C GLN A 337 -6.72 13.95 0.02
N HIS A 338 -6.56 15.24 -0.22
CA HIS A 338 -6.52 15.77 -1.58
C HIS A 338 -5.22 15.32 -2.26
N LEU A 339 -5.28 14.19 -2.97
CA LEU A 339 -4.14 13.66 -3.70
C LEU A 339 -4.29 13.94 -5.20
N GLU A 340 -3.16 14.24 -5.83
CA GLU A 340 -3.03 14.34 -7.29
C GLU A 340 -2.20 13.18 -7.81
N PHE A 341 -2.76 12.47 -8.78
CA PHE A 341 -2.07 11.49 -9.61
C PHE A 341 -1.80 12.13 -10.97
N LYS A 342 -0.53 12.51 -11.21
CA LYS A 342 -0.08 13.10 -12.47
C LYS A 342 0.67 12.06 -13.27
N PHE A 343 0.32 11.85 -14.54
CA PHE A 343 1.03 10.92 -15.40
C PHE A 343 1.33 11.51 -16.77
N GLU A 344 2.47 11.09 -17.31
CA GLU A 344 2.96 11.48 -18.63
C GLU A 344 3.01 10.25 -19.53
N TYR A 345 2.56 10.40 -20.77
CA TYR A 345 2.47 9.30 -21.74
C TYR A 345 2.78 9.77 -23.15
N GLN A 346 3.22 8.82 -23.98
CA GLN A 346 3.49 9.05 -25.39
C GLN A 346 2.24 8.79 -26.23
N GLN A 347 1.85 9.76 -27.07
CA GLN A 347 0.82 9.57 -28.09
C GLN A 347 1.36 10.00 -29.45
N GLY A 348 1.64 9.03 -30.33
CA GLY A 348 2.33 9.29 -31.59
C GLY A 348 3.72 9.89 -31.35
N SER A 349 3.97 11.10 -31.85
CA SER A 349 5.21 11.86 -31.59
C SER A 349 5.08 12.87 -30.44
N SER A 350 3.90 13.02 -29.84
CA SER A 350 3.64 14.02 -28.79
C SER A 350 3.67 13.41 -27.39
N LEU A 351 4.28 14.14 -26.46
CA LEU A 351 4.19 13.89 -25.02
C LEU A 351 2.95 14.57 -24.48
N LYS A 352 2.12 13.83 -23.76
CA LYS A 352 0.93 14.34 -23.09
C LYS A 352 1.03 14.09 -21.59
N CYS A 353 0.38 14.97 -20.84
CA CYS A 353 0.33 14.92 -19.39
C CYS A 353 -1.10 15.15 -18.93
N ILE A 354 -1.57 14.33 -17.99
CA ILE A 354 -2.90 14.45 -17.38
C ILE A 354 -2.75 14.35 -15.87
N THR A 355 -3.53 15.15 -15.16
CA THR A 355 -3.64 15.13 -13.70
C THR A 355 -5.04 14.65 -13.30
N ILE A 356 -5.10 13.72 -12.36
CA ILE A 356 -6.33 13.21 -11.75
C ILE A 356 -6.29 13.50 -10.26
N ARG A 357 -7.39 14.05 -9.72
CA ARG A 357 -7.57 14.34 -8.30
C ARG A 357 -8.41 13.25 -7.67
N THR A 358 -7.78 12.33 -6.95
CA THR A 358 -8.42 11.13 -6.40
C THR A 358 -7.78 10.72 -5.09
N GLU A 359 -8.58 10.34 -4.10
CA GLU A 359 -8.11 9.81 -2.81
C GLU A 359 -7.40 8.45 -2.96
N GLN A 360 -7.60 7.75 -4.08
CA GLN A 360 -7.00 6.45 -4.37
C GLN A 360 -5.70 6.55 -5.20
N ALA A 361 -5.05 7.71 -5.24
CA ALA A 361 -3.84 7.92 -6.05
C ALA A 361 -2.69 6.95 -5.72
N PHE A 362 -2.51 6.61 -4.43
CA PHE A 362 -1.50 5.63 -4.02
C PHE A 362 -1.85 4.19 -4.39
N LEU A 363 -3.13 3.83 -4.37
CA LEU A 363 -3.61 2.53 -4.82
C LEU A 363 -3.39 2.39 -6.33
N LEU A 364 -3.77 3.40 -7.12
CA LEU A 364 -3.52 3.44 -8.56
C LEU A 364 -2.03 3.28 -8.87
N SER A 365 -1.17 4.06 -8.19
CA SER A 365 0.29 3.94 -8.31
C SER A 365 0.79 2.53 -7.96
N SER A 366 0.21 1.89 -6.95
CA SER A 366 0.57 0.53 -6.55
C SER A 366 0.15 -0.53 -7.58
N CYS A 367 -1.01 -0.37 -8.21
CA CYS A 367 -1.46 -1.23 -9.31
C CYS A 367 -0.53 -1.12 -10.53
N LEU A 368 -0.13 0.10 -10.91
CA LEU A 368 0.82 0.31 -12.00
C LEU A 368 2.18 -0.35 -11.70
N LYS A 369 2.72 -0.17 -10.50
CA LYS A 369 3.96 -0.84 -10.06
C LYS A 369 3.84 -2.37 -10.10
N LYS A 370 2.69 -2.91 -9.71
CA LYS A 370 2.44 -4.35 -9.72
C LYS A 370 2.34 -4.90 -11.15
N MET A 371 1.71 -4.19 -12.08
CA MET A 371 1.72 -4.57 -13.49
C MET A 371 3.15 -4.60 -14.07
N LEU A 372 3.98 -3.61 -13.73
CA LEU A 372 5.38 -3.61 -14.15
C LEU A 372 6.17 -4.80 -13.59
N SER A 373 5.90 -5.21 -12.34
CA SER A 373 6.61 -6.35 -11.75
C SER A 373 6.15 -7.71 -12.27
N GLU A 374 4.89 -7.82 -12.73
CA GLU A 374 4.36 -9.01 -13.41
C GLU A 374 4.75 -9.09 -14.89
N TYR A 375 5.25 -8.00 -15.45
CA TYR A 375 5.63 -7.95 -16.85
C TYR A 375 6.78 -8.93 -17.12
N PRO A 376 6.69 -9.82 -18.12
CA PRO A 376 7.77 -10.76 -18.43
C PRO A 376 9.01 -9.97 -18.86
N VAL A 377 10.02 -9.95 -17.99
CA VAL A 377 11.30 -9.27 -18.22
C VAL A 377 12.06 -9.98 -19.35
N HIS A 378 11.88 -9.54 -20.58
CA HIS A 378 12.99 -9.55 -21.54
C HIS A 378 13.92 -8.41 -21.14
N ARG A 379 14.97 -8.77 -20.40
CA ARG A 379 16.02 -7.87 -19.90
C ARG A 379 16.60 -7.01 -21.04
N SER A 380 16.45 -5.70 -20.91
CA SER A 380 17.62 -4.82 -20.80
C SER A 380 17.42 -3.98 -19.55
N LYS A 381 18.41 -3.99 -18.66
CA LYS A 381 18.49 -3.12 -17.50
C LYS A 381 18.57 -1.67 -18.00
N GLU A 382 17.43 -1.03 -18.17
CA GLU A 382 17.33 0.42 -18.03
C GLU A 382 16.37 0.63 -16.86
N GLU A 383 16.98 1.07 -15.77
CA GLU A 383 16.31 1.48 -14.56
C GLU A 383 15.22 2.48 -14.93
N LEU A 384 13.96 2.17 -14.60
CA LEU A 384 12.95 3.21 -14.42
C LEU A 384 13.38 4.03 -13.19
N GLU A 385 14.37 4.89 -13.40
CA GLU A 385 14.75 5.91 -12.43
C GLU A 385 13.57 6.88 -12.31
N ILE A 386 12.87 6.78 -11.18
CA ILE A 386 12.09 7.91 -10.68
C ILE A 386 13.11 9.02 -10.41
N GLN A 387 13.21 9.97 -11.33
CA GLN A 387 14.11 11.12 -11.20
C GLN A 387 13.68 11.95 -9.98
N VAL A 388 14.51 11.88 -8.95
CA VAL A 388 14.54 12.88 -7.89
C VAL A 388 15.75 13.75 -8.16
N ASP A 389 15.51 15.04 -8.44
CA ASP A 389 16.54 16.02 -8.76
C ASP A 389 17.73 15.95 -7.80
N ARG A 390 18.92 15.70 -8.34
CA ARG A 390 20.21 15.72 -7.62
C ARG A 390 21.15 16.73 -8.28
N ALA A 391 21.42 17.82 -7.58
CA ALA A 391 22.58 18.68 -7.85
C ALA A 391 23.86 18.01 -7.32
N GLN A 392 24.90 18.04 -8.16
CA GLN A 392 26.15 17.29 -8.04
C GLN A 392 27.13 17.86 -7.01
N ALA A 393 27.89 16.98 -6.34
CA ALA A 393 29.31 17.22 -5.98
C ALA A 393 30.02 15.90 -5.60
N THR A 394 30.91 15.48 -6.49
CA THR A 394 31.88 14.36 -6.37
C THR A 394 33.01 14.67 -5.41
N TYR A 395 33.34 13.76 -4.47
CA TYR A 395 34.71 13.56 -3.98
C TYR A 395 34.97 12.09 -3.58
N LYS A 396 36.06 11.52 -4.12
CA LYS A 396 36.60 10.18 -3.85
C LYS A 396 37.38 10.20 -2.51
N PHE A 397 37.23 9.16 -1.69
CA PHE A 397 38.15 8.89 -0.57
C PHE A 397 38.73 7.48 -0.65
N ASN A 398 40.04 7.40 -0.43
CA ASN A 398 40.82 6.16 -0.33
C ASN A 398 40.60 5.50 1.03
N ILE A 399 40.43 4.17 0.99
CA ILE A 399 40.21 3.27 2.11
C ILE A 399 41.54 2.81 2.71
N ARG A 400 41.63 2.69 4.04
CA ARG A 400 42.30 1.54 4.72
C ARG A 400 41.60 1.20 6.05
N PRO A 401 41.35 -0.09 6.36
CA PRO A 401 40.63 -0.54 7.55
C PRO A 401 41.57 -1.01 8.67
N VAL A 402 41.10 -0.99 9.91
CA VAL A 402 41.65 -1.81 11.01
C VAL A 402 40.50 -2.44 11.80
N GLN A 403 40.61 -3.76 11.97
CA GLN A 403 39.72 -4.66 12.70
C GLN A 403 40.01 -4.64 14.21
N ASN A 404 39.00 -5.05 14.99
CA ASN A 404 39.03 -5.93 16.19
C ASN A 404 37.62 -5.86 16.80
N GLY A 405 36.81 -6.93 16.87
CA GLY A 405 36.89 -8.07 17.80
C GLY A 405 36.36 -7.65 19.19
N VAL A 406 35.47 -8.32 19.94
CA VAL A 406 34.93 -9.68 19.96
C VAL A 406 33.88 -9.76 21.14
N HIS A 407 32.94 -10.73 21.09
CA HIS A 407 32.17 -11.41 22.18
C HIS A 407 30.90 -10.83 22.89
N THR A 408 29.74 -11.36 22.46
CA THR A 408 28.69 -12.18 23.14
C THR A 408 28.49 -12.18 24.68
N LYS A 409 27.20 -12.12 25.10
CA LYS A 409 26.58 -13.08 26.06
C LYS A 409 25.05 -13.10 25.98
N LYS A 410 24.50 -14.33 25.98
CA LYS A 410 23.07 -14.73 26.08
C LYS A 410 22.59 -14.69 27.54
N GLN A 411 21.28 -14.56 27.81
CA GLN A 411 20.46 -15.63 28.43
C GLN A 411 18.95 -15.28 28.67
N THR A 412 18.10 -16.23 28.22
CA THR A 412 16.84 -16.83 28.76
C THR A 412 15.69 -15.98 29.35
N LEU A 413 14.45 -16.02 28.83
CA LEU A 413 13.36 -17.05 28.81
C LEU A 413 12.65 -17.28 30.16
N LEU A 414 11.37 -16.91 30.23
CA LEU A 414 10.34 -17.49 31.13
C LEU A 414 8.92 -17.31 30.53
N LYS A 415 8.16 -18.41 30.58
CA LYS A 415 6.72 -18.63 30.31
C LYS A 415 5.88 -17.98 31.44
N ASP A 416 4.56 -17.75 31.42
CA ASP A 416 3.42 -18.40 30.76
C ASP A 416 2.11 -17.60 31.06
N LYS A 417 1.03 -17.96 30.35
CA LYS A 417 -0.42 -17.77 30.61
C LYS A 417 -1.13 -16.45 30.26
N ALA A 418 -2.37 -16.67 29.79
CA ALA A 418 -3.17 -15.83 28.91
C ALA A 418 -4.50 -15.41 29.54
N GLU A 419 -4.91 -14.18 29.25
CA GLU A 419 -6.30 -13.73 29.22
C GLU A 419 -6.51 -13.05 27.85
N TYR A 420 -7.60 -13.39 27.18
CA TYR A 420 -8.01 -12.77 25.93
C TYR A 420 -9.03 -11.68 26.25
N CYS A 421 -8.87 -10.47 25.70
CA CYS A 421 -9.93 -9.47 25.75
C CYS A 421 -10.83 -9.66 24.52
N LEU A 422 -12.10 -9.98 24.75
CA LEU A 422 -13.14 -9.78 23.76
C LEU A 422 -13.43 -8.28 23.75
N ILE A 423 -13.09 -7.60 22.66
CA ILE A 423 -13.38 -6.19 22.44
C ILE A 423 -14.49 -6.18 21.38
N ASP A 424 -15.73 -6.11 21.85
CA ASP A 424 -16.91 -6.03 20.98
C ASP A 424 -17.21 -4.57 20.55
N ASP A 425 -16.53 -3.59 21.15
CA ASP A 425 -16.69 -2.16 20.85
C ASP A 425 -15.35 -1.40 21.08
N ILE A 426 -14.95 -0.56 20.12
CA ILE A 426 -13.69 0.23 20.16
C ILE A 426 -13.68 1.19 21.37
N SER A 427 -14.84 1.54 21.89
CA SER A 427 -15.00 2.40 23.07
C SER A 427 -14.62 1.75 24.42
N ASP A 428 -14.44 0.43 24.47
CA ASP A 428 -14.06 -0.29 25.70
C ASP A 428 -12.55 -0.29 26.00
N LEU A 429 -11.73 0.24 25.07
CA LEU A 429 -10.32 0.52 25.31
C LEU A 429 -10.17 1.85 26.06
N ASN A 430 -10.37 1.83 27.39
CA ASN A 430 -9.89 2.92 28.25
C ASN A 430 -8.35 2.87 28.32
N LEU A 431 -7.68 3.48 27.33
CA LEU A 431 -6.25 3.79 27.31
C LEU A 431 -6.00 5.27 27.65
#